data_AF-A0A8G1J0A1-F1
#
_entry.id   AF-A0A8G1J0A1-F1
#
_cell.length_a   1.000
_cell.length_b   1.000
_cell.length_c   1.000
_cell.angle_alpha   90.00
_cell.angle_beta   90.00
_cell.angle_gamma   90.00
#
_symmetry.space_group_name_H-M   'P 1'
#
loop_
_entity.id
_entity.type
_entity.pdbx_description
1 polymer ?
#
loop_
_entity_poly.entity_id
_entity_poly.type
_entity_poly.pdbx_seq_one_letter_code
_entity_poly.pdbx_strand_id
1 'polypeptide(L)' 'MTNEEHLDDHGCPICELRMTEALTVVSRHRTSTGTVTYARCECGRLSMWSEPAAFVQAPPQLRALARGPVARSR' A
#
# COMPACT_ATOMS: atom_id res chain seq x y z
N MET A 1 10.97 -2.71 -24.09
CA MET A 1 9.74 -3.31 -23.56
C MET A 1 9.30 -2.44 -22.41
N THR A 2 8.62 -1.34 -22.72
CA THR A 2 8.15 -0.39 -21.71
C THR A 2 6.94 -1.05 -21.08
N ASN A 3 7.08 -1.56 -19.86
CA ASN A 3 5.94 -2.00 -19.08
C ASN A 3 5.19 -0.72 -18.70
N GLU A 4 4.26 -0.29 -19.56
CA GLU A 4 3.22 0.66 -19.22
C GLU A 4 2.33 -0.02 -18.17
N GLU A 5 2.79 0.01 -16.93
CA GLU A 5 2.00 -0.27 -15.76
C GLU A 5 0.93 0.83 -15.69
N HIS A 6 -0.21 0.56 -16.32
CA HIS A 6 -1.49 1.25 -16.13
C HIS A 6 -1.92 1.10 -14.66
N LEU A 7 -1.24 1.81 -13.77
CA LEU A 7 -1.61 1.99 -12.36
C LEU A 7 -2.59 3.17 -12.18
N ASP A 8 -2.94 3.87 -13.25
CA ASP A 8 -3.75 5.08 -13.25
C ASP A 8 -5.05 4.92 -14.06
N ASP A 9 -5.75 3.80 -13.87
CA ASP A 9 -7.19 3.83 -14.10
C ASP A 9 -7.89 3.49 -12.80
N HIS A 10 -8.16 4.54 -12.01
CA HIS A 10 -8.96 4.50 -10.78
C HIS A 10 -10.43 4.18 -11.06
N GLY A 11 -10.73 3.45 -12.14
CA GLY A 11 -12.07 3.16 -12.64
C GLY A 11 -12.28 1.65 -12.75
N CYS A 12 -13.52 1.24 -12.54
CA CYS A 12 -13.98 -0.08 -12.93
C CYS A 12 -14.06 -0.18 -14.47
N PRO A 13 -13.35 -1.08 -15.17
CA PRO A 13 -13.40 -1.14 -16.64
C PRO A 13 -14.73 -1.65 -17.20
N ILE A 14 -15.65 -2.08 -16.33
CA ILE A 14 -16.98 -2.58 -16.70
C ILE A 14 -18.04 -1.48 -16.56
N CYS A 15 -17.82 -0.56 -15.63
CA CYS A 15 -18.84 0.36 -15.17
C CYS A 15 -18.38 1.81 -15.12
N GLU A 16 -17.10 2.06 -15.44
CA GLU A 16 -16.41 3.36 -15.52
C GLU A 16 -16.52 4.23 -14.25
N LEU A 17 -17.11 3.69 -13.19
CA LEU A 17 -17.24 4.34 -11.89
C LEU A 17 -15.88 4.41 -11.21
N ARG A 18 -15.57 5.61 -10.68
CA ARG A 18 -14.35 5.85 -9.92
C ARG A 18 -14.35 5.00 -8.66
N MET A 19 -13.21 4.38 -8.37
CA MET A 19 -12.97 3.44 -7.26
C MET A 19 -13.44 3.95 -5.90
N THR A 20 -13.51 5.27 -5.70
CA THR A 20 -13.93 5.92 -4.45
C THR A 20 -15.44 5.92 -4.21
N GLU A 21 -16.27 5.78 -5.24
CA GLU A 21 -17.74 5.91 -5.11
C GLU A 21 -18.48 4.57 -5.23
N ALA A 22 -17.90 3.58 -5.91
CA ALA A 22 -18.63 2.36 -6.31
C ALA A 22 -18.04 1.04 -5.79
N LEU A 23 -16.97 1.06 -4.99
CA LEU A 23 -16.37 -0.15 -4.41
C LEU A 23 -16.79 -0.35 -2.96
N THR A 24 -17.50 -1.44 -2.68
CA THR A 24 -17.77 -1.90 -1.31
C THR A 24 -16.66 -2.85 -0.86
N VAL A 25 -15.97 -2.51 0.22
CA VAL A 25 -14.94 -3.40 0.79
C VAL A 25 -15.60 -4.62 1.42
N VAL A 26 -15.19 -5.80 0.96
CA VAL A 26 -15.72 -7.09 1.42
C VAL A 26 -14.85 -7.65 2.54
N SER A 27 -13.53 -7.54 2.42
CA SER A 27 -12.60 -8.00 3.45
C SER A 27 -11.28 -7.26 3.42
N ARG A 28 -10.61 -7.28 4.58
CA ARG A 28 -9.22 -6.82 4.74
C ARG A 28 -8.43 -7.87 5.49
N HIS A 29 -7.26 -8.17 4.97
CA HIS A 29 -6.36 -9.17 5.54
C HIS A 29 -5.02 -8.53 5.81
N ARG A 30 -4.63 -8.50 7.08
CA ARG A 30 -3.31 -8.04 7.49
C ARG A 30 -2.29 -9.16 7.27
N THR A 31 -1.20 -8.84 6.61
CA THR A 31 -0.06 -9.72 6.38
C THR A 31 1.18 -9.15 7.06
N SER A 32 2.29 -9.88 7.03
CA SER A 32 3.59 -9.34 7.48
C SER A 32 4.10 -8.18 6.62
N THR A 33 3.67 -8.11 5.36
CA THR A 33 4.11 -7.12 4.37
C THR A 33 3.16 -5.93 4.23
N GLY A 34 1.94 -6.00 4.79
CA GLY A 34 0.96 -4.94 4.65
C GLY A 34 -0.47 -5.39 4.88
N THR A 35 -1.40 -4.76 4.16
CA THR A 35 -2.83 -5.08 4.18
C THR A 35 -3.28 -5.38 2.76
N VAL A 36 -3.91 -6.53 2.55
CA VAL A 36 -4.60 -6.86 1.31
C VAL A 36 -6.08 -6.54 1.49
N THR A 37 -6.63 -5.73 0.60
CA THR A 37 -8.05 -5.36 0.61
C THR A 37 -8.74 -5.97 -0.60
N TYR A 38 -9.89 -6.59 -0.36
CA TYR A 38 -10.79 -7.07 -1.40
C TYR A 38 -12.04 -6.20 -1.41
N ALA A 39 -12.38 -5.65 -2.57
CA ALA A 39 -13.60 -4.89 -2.75
C ALA A 39 -14.39 -5.39 -3.94
N ARG A 40 -15.70 -5.20 -3.86
CA ARG A 40 -16.64 -5.55 -4.91
C ARG A 40 -17.28 -4.27 -5.43
N CYS A 41 -17.28 -4.13 -6.75
CA CYS A 41 -18.03 -3.09 -7.41
C CYS A 41 -19.51 -3.48 -7.53
N GLU A 42 -20.41 -2.51 -7.64
CA GLU A 42 -21.84 -2.74 -7.87
C GLU A 42 -22.11 -3.57 -9.15
N CYS A 43 -21.26 -3.45 -10.17
CA CYS A 43 -21.33 -4.29 -11.38
C CYS A 43 -21.00 -5.77 -11.13
N GLY A 44 -20.57 -6.12 -9.92
CA GLY A 44 -20.21 -7.46 -9.51
C GLY A 44 -18.72 -7.79 -9.61
N ARG A 45 -17.90 -6.93 -10.22
CA ARG A 45 -16.44 -7.15 -10.35
C ARG A 45 -15.76 -7.14 -8.98
N LEU A 46 -14.89 -8.12 -8.75
CA LEU A 46 -13.99 -8.14 -7.60
C LEU A 46 -12.67 -7.46 -7.97
N SER A 47 -12.22 -6.55 -7.11
CA SER A 47 -10.93 -5.88 -7.18
C SER A 47 -10.12 -6.19 -5.91
N MET A 48 -8.80 -6.24 -6.07
CA MET A 48 -7.88 -6.49 -4.96
C MET A 48 -6.68 -5.55 -5.09
N TRP A 49 -6.31 -4.93 -3.98
CA TRP A 49 -5.08 -4.14 -3.88
C TRP A 49 -4.37 -4.42 -2.55
N SER A 50 -3.06 -4.18 -2.55
CA SER A 50 -2.21 -4.33 -1.37
C SER A 50 -1.63 -2.99 -0.97
N GLU A 51 -1.86 -2.60 0.27
CA GLU A 51 -1.21 -1.45 0.90
C GLU A 51 -0.03 -1.97 1.72
N PRO A 52 1.22 -1.58 1.40
CA PRO A 52 2.37 -2.01 2.18
C PRO A 52 2.21 -1.54 3.63
N ALA A 53 2.72 -2.34 4.57
CA ALA A 53 2.80 -1.90 5.96
C ALA A 53 3.64 -0.64 5.95
N ALA A 54 3.06 0.49 6.34
CA ALA A 54 3.79 1.73 6.41
C ALA A 54 5.05 1.47 7.23
N PHE A 55 6.23 1.55 6.59
CA PHE A 55 7.45 1.67 7.34
C PHE A 55 7.24 2.95 8.15
N VAL A 56 7.08 2.80 9.46
CA VAL A 56 7.20 3.93 10.37
C VAL A 56 8.58 4.48 10.07
N GLN A 57 8.65 5.56 9.28
CA GLN A 57 9.87 6.32 9.17
C GLN A 57 10.06 6.85 10.58
N ALA A 58 10.93 6.18 11.34
CA ALA A 58 11.29 6.63 12.67
C ALA A 58 11.66 8.11 12.51
N PRO A 59 11.04 9.01 13.29
CA PRO A 59 11.36 10.41 13.23
C PRO A 59 12.90 10.58 13.32
N PRO A 60 13.49 11.53 12.59
CA PRO A 60 14.94 11.64 12.45
C PRO A 60 15.69 11.65 13.80
N GLN A 61 15.04 12.11 14.87
CA GLN A 61 15.56 12.06 16.24
C GLN A 61 15.90 10.66 16.78
N LEU A 62 15.22 9.58 16.35
CA LEU A 62 15.51 8.21 16.80
C LEU A 62 16.70 7.56 16.09
N ARG A 63 17.15 8.12 14.96
CA ARG A 63 18.34 7.64 14.22
C ARG A 63 19.66 8.06 14.86
N ALA A 64 19.67 9.19 15.58
CA ALA A 64 20.88 9.76 16.17
C ALA A 64 21.39 8.96 17.38
N LEU A 65 20.49 8.32 18.14
CA LEU A 65 20.84 7.58 19.36
C LEU A 65 21.46 6.19 19.09
N ALA A 66 21.37 5.68 17.86
CA ALA A 66 21.95 4.39 17.47
C ALA A 66 23.45 4.46 17.13
N ARG A 67 24.02 5.67 17.02
CA ARG A 67 25.47 5.87 16.84
C ARG A 67 26.13 6.05 18.20
N GLY A 68 26.35 4.93 18.90
CA GLY A 68 27.27 4.89 20.02
C GLY A 68 28.69 5.31 19.58
N PRO A 69 29.51 5.88 20.47
CA PRO A 69 30.84 6.34 20.12
C PRO A 69 31.71 5.13 19.72
N VAL A 70 32.22 5.14 18.48
CA VAL A 70 33.31 4.25 18.08
C VAL A 70 34.56 4.68 18.87
N ALA A 71 34.90 3.91 19.90
CA ALA A 71 36.19 4.01 20.55
C ALA A 71 37.26 3.54 19.55
N ARG A 72 38.02 4.48 18.98
CA ARG A 72 39.23 4.16 18.21
C ARG A 72 40.36 3.88 19.21
N SER A 73 40.72 2.61 19.37
CA SER A 73 41.94 2.21 20.07
C SER A 73 43.17 2.59 19.25
N ARG A 74 44.20 3.05 19.98
CA ARG A 74 45.47 3.65 19.55
C ARG A 74 46.28 2.83 18.56
#